data_AF-A0A1B6IH69-F1
#
_entry.id   AF-A0A1B6IH69-F1
#
_cell.length_a   1.000
_cell.length_b   1.000
_cell.length_c   1.000
_cell.angle_alpha   90.00
_cell.angle_beta   90.00
_cell.angle_gamma   90.00
#
_symmetry.space_group_name_H-M   'P 1'
#
loop_
_entity.id
_entity.type
_entity.pdbx_description
1 polymer ?
#
loop_
_entity_poly.entity_id
_entity_poly.type
_entity_poly.pdbx_seq_one_letter_code
_entity_poly.pdbx_strand_id
1 'polypeptide(L)'
;PKSGILPKLEKQVQVKVCCLCPHPVHISSVPVFKVWLVDTAPQTQPVAAVPINVTIDAFTSQYKVIPESELNFGPILVGTKKIETIIVENIGKFEFVFSVKTLEQVEMENLEQSQGIQDQNKSVKSSKGKSTKTQESTKGKSVKS
;
A
#
# COMPACT_ATOMS: atom_id res chain seq x y z
N PRO A 1 -3.42 8.97 -14.40
CA PRO A 1 -4.59 9.31 -15.24
C PRO A 1 -4.39 8.73 -16.64
N LYS A 2 -5.45 8.29 -17.33
CA LYS A 2 -5.33 7.72 -18.70
C LYS A 2 -5.23 8.80 -19.79
N SER A 3 -5.70 10.02 -19.50
CA SER A 3 -5.61 11.21 -20.34
C SER A 3 -5.64 12.46 -19.47
N GLY A 4 -5.31 13.62 -20.03
CA GLY A 4 -5.33 14.91 -19.36
C GLY A 4 -5.05 16.03 -20.35
N ILE A 5 -5.28 17.28 -19.92
CA ILE A 5 -4.96 18.48 -20.70
C ILE A 5 -3.72 19.10 -20.07
N LEU A 6 -2.73 19.45 -20.89
CA LEU A 6 -1.60 20.27 -20.47
C LEU A 6 -2.06 21.74 -20.46
N PRO A 7 -2.21 22.40 -19.29
CA PRO A 7 -2.65 23.79 -19.25
C PRO A 7 -1.64 24.70 -19.95
N LYS A 8 -2.11 25.71 -20.70
CA LYS A 8 -1.25 26.59 -21.52
C LYS A 8 -0.11 27.28 -20.73
N LEU A 9 -0.31 27.48 -19.42
CA LEU A 9 0.65 28.16 -18.55
C LEU A 9 1.60 27.19 -17.83
N GLU A 10 1.27 25.90 -17.81
CA GLU A 10 2.07 24.87 -17.15
C GLU A 10 2.99 24.18 -18.15
N LYS A 11 4.29 24.16 -17.84
CA LYS A 11 5.31 23.53 -18.69
C LYS A 11 5.51 22.05 -18.41
N GLN A 12 4.91 21.53 -17.33
CA GLN A 12 5.10 20.16 -16.87
C GLN A 12 3.84 19.65 -16.16
N VAL A 13 3.46 18.40 -16.45
CA VAL A 13 2.45 17.65 -15.70
C VAL A 13 3.12 16.45 -15.05
N GLN A 14 2.83 16.23 -13.76
CA GLN A 14 3.30 15.05 -13.06
C GLN A 14 2.28 13.91 -13.19
N VAL A 15 2.75 12.74 -13.63
CA VAL A 15 1.96 11.52 -13.67
C VAL A 15 2.57 10.52 -12.70
N LYS A 16 1.79 10.13 -11.68
CA LYS A 16 2.18 9.06 -10.76
C LYS A 16 1.89 7.71 -11.41
N VAL A 17 2.93 6.89 -11.54
CA VAL A 17 2.84 5.49 -11.98
C VAL A 17 3.20 4.63 -10.79
N CYS A 18 2.36 3.64 -10.49
CA CYS A 18 2.64 2.63 -9.48
C CYS A 18 3.01 1.33 -10.19
N CYS A 19 4.09 0.69 -9.75
CA CYS A 19 4.50 -0.63 -10.21
C CYS A 19 4.20 -1.64 -9.09
N LEU A 20 3.53 -2.73 -9.41
CA LEU A 20 3.29 -3.86 -8.51
C LEU A 20 3.88 -5.10 -9.18
N CYS A 21 4.89 -5.69 -8.55
CA CYS A 21 5.54 -6.91 -9.02
C CYS A 21 5.30 -8.02 -7.98
N PRO A 22 4.33 -8.93 -8.21
CA PRO A 22 4.08 -10.06 -7.31
C PRO A 22 5.22 -11.09 -7.30
N HIS A 23 6.04 -11.09 -8.36
CA HIS A 23 7.13 -12.03 -8.57
C HIS A 23 8.39 -11.28 -9.02
N PRO A 24 9.59 -11.89 -8.85
CA PRO A 24 10.82 -11.32 -9.36
C PRO A 24 10.73 -11.05 -10.86
N VAL A 25 11.17 -9.86 -11.28
CA VAL A 25 11.09 -9.37 -12.66
C VAL A 25 12.33 -8.55 -12.98
N HIS A 26 12.83 -8.69 -14.20
CA HIS A 26 13.89 -7.86 -14.77
C HIS A 26 13.39 -7.28 -16.11
N ILE A 27 13.23 -5.96 -16.17
CA ILE A 27 12.86 -5.20 -17.37
C ILE A 27 13.94 -4.15 -17.56
N SER A 28 14.54 -4.10 -18.75
CA SER A 28 15.61 -3.15 -19.07
C SER A 28 15.23 -2.29 -20.26
N SER A 29 15.00 -0.99 -20.01
CA SER A 29 14.73 0.05 -21.02
C SER A 29 13.68 -0.34 -22.07
N VAL A 30 12.55 -0.89 -21.61
CA VAL A 30 11.46 -1.31 -22.50
C VAL A 30 10.39 -0.22 -22.58
N PRO A 31 9.85 0.13 -23.77
CA PRO A 31 8.80 1.12 -23.93
C PRO A 31 7.44 0.61 -23.39
N VAL A 32 7.24 0.67 -22.08
CA VAL A 32 6.03 0.17 -21.40
C VAL A 32 4.85 1.12 -21.58
N PHE A 33 5.08 2.43 -21.62
CA PHE A 33 4.03 3.41 -21.86
C PHE A 33 4.22 4.12 -23.19
N LYS A 34 3.10 4.47 -23.82
CA LYS A 34 3.05 5.31 -25.02
C LYS A 34 2.13 6.49 -24.75
N VAL A 35 2.68 7.69 -24.80
CA VAL A 35 1.93 8.93 -24.59
C VAL A 35 1.57 9.51 -25.95
N TRP A 36 0.29 9.81 -26.16
CA TRP A 36 -0.19 10.46 -27.36
C TRP A 36 -0.39 11.94 -27.09
N LEU A 37 0.20 12.79 -27.93
CA LEU A 37 -0.05 14.22 -27.93
C LEU A 37 -1.17 14.52 -28.93
N VAL A 38 -2.23 15.19 -28.49
CA VAL A 38 -3.39 15.53 -29.32
C VAL A 38 -3.57 17.04 -29.27
N ASP A 39 -3.72 17.67 -30.44
CA ASP A 39 -4.02 19.09 -30.52
C ASP A 39 -5.48 19.33 -30.07
N THR A 40 -5.71 20.44 -29.37
CA THR A 40 -7.03 20.87 -28.89
C THR A 40 -7.81 21.68 -29.93
N ALA A 41 -7.19 22.01 -31.07
CA ALA A 41 -7.86 22.56 -32.25
C ALA A 41 -8.89 21.57 -32.83
N PRO A 42 -9.85 21.99 -33.69
CA PRO A 42 -10.96 21.14 -34.16
C PRO A 42 -10.56 19.86 -34.91
N GLN A 43 -9.26 19.65 -35.20
CA GLN A 43 -8.73 18.36 -35.62
C GLN A 43 -8.24 17.55 -34.41
N THR A 44 -8.97 16.50 -34.08
CA THR A 44 -8.68 15.57 -32.97
C THR A 44 -7.64 14.49 -33.35
N GLN A 45 -6.70 14.80 -34.25
CA GLN A 45 -5.72 13.82 -34.70
C GLN A 45 -4.47 13.83 -33.79
N PRO A 46 -3.91 12.66 -33.42
CA PRO A 46 -2.67 12.62 -32.66
C PRO A 46 -1.52 13.24 -33.46
N VAL A 47 -0.85 14.23 -32.85
CA VAL A 47 0.27 14.97 -33.43
C VAL A 47 1.58 14.20 -33.24
N ALA A 48 1.70 13.47 -32.13
CA ALA A 48 2.88 12.68 -31.83
C ALA A 48 2.55 11.50 -30.91
N ALA A 49 3.41 10.48 -30.93
CA ALA A 49 3.42 9.44 -29.94
C ALA A 49 4.82 9.27 -29.36
N VAL A 50 4.95 9.45 -28.05
CA VAL A 50 6.22 9.41 -27.34
C VAL A 50 6.27 8.13 -26.50
N PRO A 51 7.19 7.19 -26.76
CA PRO A 51 7.40 6.05 -25.89
C PRO A 51 8.10 6.50 -24.60
N ILE A 52 7.70 5.91 -23.48
CA ILE A 52 8.38 6.05 -22.19
C ILE A 52 8.97 4.69 -21.85
N ASN A 53 10.30 4.63 -21.91
CA ASN A 53 11.05 3.45 -21.52
C ASN A 53 11.06 3.31 -20.01
N VAL A 54 10.92 2.08 -19.55
CA VAL A 54 10.91 1.72 -18.15
C VAL A 54 11.95 0.63 -17.92
N THR A 55 12.68 0.78 -16.82
CA THR A 55 13.58 -0.23 -16.28
C THR A 55 13.06 -0.58 -14.89
N ILE A 56 12.83 -1.86 -14.63
CA ILE A 56 12.33 -2.37 -13.35
C ILE A 56 13.13 -3.61 -12.98
N ASP A 57 13.68 -3.60 -11.78
CA ASP A 57 14.21 -4.79 -11.12
C ASP A 57 13.41 -5.06 -9.85
N ALA A 58 12.72 -6.19 -9.81
CA ALA A 58 12.03 -6.70 -8.65
C ALA A 58 12.68 -8.01 -8.21
N PHE A 59 12.98 -8.11 -6.93
CA PHE A 59 13.59 -9.28 -6.31
C PHE A 59 12.69 -9.76 -5.16
N THR A 60 12.80 -11.04 -4.83
CA THR A 60 12.19 -11.59 -3.61
C THR A 60 13.29 -11.95 -2.62
N SER A 61 12.95 -11.98 -1.34
CA SER A 61 13.79 -12.60 -0.32
C SER A 61 13.93 -14.08 -0.67
N GLN A 62 15.17 -14.54 -0.83
CA GLN A 62 15.48 -15.95 -1.05
C GLN A 62 16.33 -16.43 0.11
N TYR A 63 15.93 -17.55 0.70
CA TYR A 63 16.60 -18.12 1.86
C TYR A 63 16.61 -19.63 1.79
N LYS A 64 17.56 -20.23 2.48
CA LYS A 64 17.64 -21.67 2.69
C LYS A 64 17.58 -21.96 4.19
N VAL A 65 16.85 -23.01 4.55
CA VAL A 65 16.79 -23.52 5.93
C VAL A 65 17.51 -24.86 5.96
N ILE A 66 18.44 -25.03 6.90
CA ILE A 66 19.27 -26.24 7.01
C ILE A 66 19.15 -26.78 8.45
N PRO A 67 18.81 -28.07 8.63
CA PRO A 67 18.51 -29.06 7.59
C PRO A 67 17.19 -28.77 6.83
N GLU A 68 17.09 -29.23 5.58
CA GLU A 68 15.88 -29.08 4.75
C GLU A 68 14.74 -30.03 5.19
N SER A 69 15.07 -31.04 5.99
CA SER A 69 14.13 -32.03 6.51
C SER A 69 13.45 -31.57 7.81
N GLU A 70 12.37 -32.25 8.19
CA GLU A 70 11.73 -32.06 9.49
C GLU A 70 12.74 -32.22 10.65
N LEU A 71 12.58 -31.36 11.66
CA LEU A 71 13.40 -31.39 12.87
C LEU A 71 12.96 -32.58 13.74
N ASN A 72 13.75 -33.65 13.75
CA ASN A 72 13.47 -34.84 14.55
C ASN A 72 14.47 -34.97 15.70
N PHE A 73 13.99 -34.80 16.93
CA PHE A 73 14.80 -34.96 18.12
C PHE A 73 15.04 -36.42 18.51
N GLY A 74 14.32 -37.37 17.92
CA GLY A 74 14.29 -38.77 18.33
C GLY A 74 13.67 -38.97 19.72
N PRO A 75 13.85 -40.14 20.32
CA PRO A 75 13.46 -40.38 21.71
C PRO A 75 14.17 -39.41 22.66
N ILE A 76 13.39 -38.69 23.46
CA ILE A 76 13.90 -37.82 24.53
C ILE A 76 13.45 -38.42 25.86
N LEU A 77 14.38 -38.58 26.80
CA LEU A 77 14.07 -39.05 28.15
C LEU A 77 13.28 -37.99 28.93
N VAL A 78 12.29 -38.43 29.70
CA VAL A 78 11.48 -37.53 30.54
C VAL A 78 12.40 -36.75 31.48
N GLY A 79 12.19 -35.43 31.53
CA GLY A 79 13.00 -34.53 32.36
C GLY A 79 14.35 -34.12 31.75
N THR A 80 14.67 -34.56 30.53
CA THR A 80 15.88 -34.12 29.81
C THR A 80 15.58 -33.07 28.76
N LYS A 81 16.60 -32.27 28.41
CA LYS A 81 16.54 -31.25 27.37
C LYS A 81 17.46 -31.66 26.23
N LYS A 82 16.94 -31.61 25.00
CA LYS A 82 17.73 -31.71 23.77
C LYS A 82 17.64 -30.39 23.01
N ILE A 83 18.74 -29.97 22.41
CA ILE A 83 18.85 -28.75 21.63
C ILE A 83 19.37 -29.15 20.25
N GLU A 84 18.72 -28.65 19.22
CA GLU A 84 19.14 -28.81 17.82
C GLU A 84 19.29 -27.41 17.21
N THR A 85 20.18 -27.30 16.22
CA THR A 85 20.46 -26.04 15.54
C THR A 85 19.89 -26.06 14.14
N ILE A 86 19.24 -24.98 13.76
CA ILE A 86 18.80 -24.72 12.40
C ILE A 86 19.52 -23.48 11.91
N ILE A 87 19.98 -23.52 10.66
CA ILE A 87 20.64 -22.40 10.00
C ILE A 87 19.65 -21.80 9.00
N VAL A 88 19.48 -20.48 9.06
CA VAL A 88 18.76 -19.71 8.03
C VAL A 88 19.81 -18.93 7.25
N GLU A 89 20.04 -19.32 6.01
CA GLU A 89 21.03 -18.72 5.13
C GLU A 89 20.33 -17.78 4.13
N ASN A 90 20.85 -16.55 4.01
CA ASN A 90 20.41 -15.64 2.96
C ASN A 90 21.13 -15.93 1.65
N ILE A 91 20.38 -16.45 0.68
CA ILE A 91 20.86 -16.74 -0.67
C ILE A 91 20.33 -15.72 -1.70
N GLY A 92 19.62 -14.70 -1.21
CA GLY A 92 19.08 -13.61 -2.01
C GLY A 92 20.07 -12.49 -2.26
N LYS A 93 19.69 -11.57 -3.15
CA LYS A 93 20.52 -10.40 -3.52
C LYS A 93 20.62 -9.35 -2.42
N PHE A 94 19.62 -9.28 -1.55
CA PHE A 94 19.51 -8.26 -0.51
C PHE A 94 19.36 -8.91 0.86
N GLU A 95 19.68 -8.14 1.90
CA GLU A 95 19.36 -8.51 3.27
C GLU A 95 17.85 -8.67 3.46
N PHE A 96 17.47 -9.64 4.28
CA PHE A 96 16.08 -9.81 4.71
C PHE A 96 16.00 -9.92 6.22
N VAL A 97 14.83 -9.57 6.73
CA VAL A 97 14.45 -9.79 8.13
C VAL A 97 13.57 -11.03 8.19
N PHE A 98 13.79 -11.87 9.19
CA PHE A 98 12.97 -13.05 9.45
C PHE A 98 12.59 -13.12 10.92
N SER A 99 11.55 -13.90 11.21
CA SER A 99 11.12 -14.22 12.56
C SER A 99 10.75 -15.70 12.62
N VAL A 100 11.06 -16.35 13.73
CA VAL A 100 10.68 -17.74 14.00
C VAL A 100 9.44 -17.71 14.90
N LYS A 101 8.36 -18.36 14.47
CA LYS A 101 7.08 -18.38 15.18
C LYS A 101 6.57 -19.81 15.34
N THR A 102 5.89 -20.09 16.44
CA THR A 102 5.11 -21.31 16.61
C THR A 102 3.80 -21.21 15.81
N LEU A 103 3.17 -22.35 15.53
CA LEU A 103 1.86 -22.36 14.85
C LEU A 103 0.81 -21.56 15.64
N GLU A 104 0.79 -21.70 16.97
CA GLU A 104 -0.10 -20.94 17.85
C GLU A 104 0.10 -19.42 17.72
N GLN A 105 1.34 -18.95 17.62
CA GLN A 105 1.63 -17.53 17.40
C GLN A 105 1.10 -17.05 16.04
N VAL A 106 1.25 -17.86 14.99
CA VAL A 106 0.74 -17.53 13.64
C VAL A 106 -0.79 -17.49 13.62
N GLU A 107 -1.45 -18.42 14.30
CA GLU A 107 -2.91 -18.47 14.39
C GLU A 107 -3.48 -17.24 15.11
N MET A 108 -2.87 -16.83 16.24
CA MET A 108 -3.29 -15.62 16.95
C MET A 108 -3.16 -14.35 16.08
N GLU A 109 -2.05 -14.17 15.36
CA GLU A 109 -1.85 -13.00 14.50
C GLU A 109 -2.87 -12.92 13.35
N ASN A 110 -3.21 -14.06 12.75
CA ASN A 110 -4.22 -14.10 11.69
C ASN A 110 -5.62 -13.71 12.21
N LEU A 111 -5.95 -14.11 13.44
CA LEU A 111 -7.21 -13.73 14.07
C LEU A 111 -7.28 -12.22 14.34
N GLU A 112 -6.22 -11.60 14.85
CA GLU A 112 -6.15 -10.15 15.10
C GLU A 112 -6.32 -9.33 13.81
N GLN A 113 -5.67 -9.76 12.72
CA GLN A 113 -5.80 -9.10 11.41
C GLN A 113 -7.22 -9.17 10.85
N SER A 114 -7.94 -10.26 11.13
CA SER A 114 -9.34 -10.40 10.71
C SER A 114 -10.31 -9.52 11.51
N GLN A 115 -10.00 -9.21 12.78
CA GLN A 115 -10.83 -8.37 13.64
C GLN A 115 -10.63 -6.86 13.38
N GLY A 116 -9.43 -6.43 12.98
CA GLY A 116 -9.10 -5.03 12.67
C GLY A 116 -9.83 -4.41 11.45
N ILE A 117 -10.54 -5.21 10.65
CA ILE A 117 -11.35 -4.72 9.52
C ILE A 117 -12.72 -4.19 9.98
N GLN A 118 -13.23 -4.61 11.15
CA GLN A 118 -14.59 -4.24 11.59
C GLN A 118 -14.68 -2.87 12.30
N ASP A 119 -13.58 -2.36 12.86
CA ASP A 119 -13.62 -1.15 13.69
C ASP A 119 -13.57 0.18 12.90
N GLN A 120 -13.30 0.16 11.59
CA GLN A 120 -13.31 1.39 10.78
C GLN A 120 -14.71 1.84 10.33
N ASN A 121 -15.76 1.03 10.50
CA ASN A 121 -17.12 1.36 10.07
C ASN A 121 -18.05 1.92 11.16
N LYS A 122 -17.54 2.20 12.38
CA LYS A 122 -18.37 2.66 13.51
C LYS A 122 -18.28 4.15 13.86
N SER A 123 -17.65 4.99 13.04
CA SER A 123 -17.56 6.44 13.28
C SER A 123 -18.17 7.30 12.17
N VAL A 124 -19.45 7.06 11.83
CA VAL A 124 -20.29 8.08 11.17
C VAL A 124 -21.71 8.01 11.73
N LYS A 125 -21.93 8.52 12.93
CA LYS A 125 -23.24 9.11 13.32
C LYS A 125 -23.15 9.85 14.66
N SER A 126 -22.74 11.12 14.62
CA SER A 126 -23.29 12.15 15.50
C SER A 126 -22.87 13.54 15.05
N SER A 127 -23.72 14.27 14.34
CA SER A 127 -23.83 15.74 14.44
C SER A 127 -24.92 16.31 13.52
N LYS A 128 -26.09 16.59 14.11
CA LYS A 128 -26.99 17.76 13.88
C LYS A 128 -28.41 17.39 14.33
N GLY A 129 -29.10 18.14 15.18
CA GLY A 129 -28.76 19.42 15.80
C GLY A 129 -29.65 19.67 17.02
N LYS A 130 -29.16 20.48 17.95
CA LYS A 130 -29.93 21.00 19.07
C LYS A 130 -29.91 22.52 18.96
N SER A 131 -31.05 23.07 18.54
CA SER A 131 -31.32 24.51 18.56
C SER A 131 -31.34 25.00 20.00
N THR A 132 -30.52 26.00 20.32
CA THR A 132 -30.61 26.72 21.58
C THR A 132 -30.86 28.19 21.27
N LYS A 133 -32.02 28.67 21.71
CA LYS A 133 -32.44 30.07 21.69
C LYS A 133 -31.52 30.90 22.58
N THR A 134 -30.99 31.99 22.05
CA THR A 134 -30.42 33.08 22.86
C THR A 134 -31.47 34.20 22.93
N GLN A 135 -32.04 34.40 24.10
CA GLN A 135 -32.75 35.62 24.46
C GLN A 135 -31.74 36.60 25.05
N GLU A 136 -31.58 37.77 24.45
CA GLU A 136 -30.98 38.91 25.13
C GLU A 136 -31.86 40.14 24.86
N SER A 137 -32.40 40.67 25.95
CA SER A 137 -33.23 41.85 26.01
C SER A 137 -32.37 43.09 26.20
N THR A 138 -32.62 44.18 25.45
CA THR A 138 -32.63 45.55 26.00
C THR A 138 -33.22 46.59 25.03
N LYS A 139 -34.26 47.28 25.52
CA LYS A 139 -34.68 48.69 25.34
C LYS A 139 -34.62 49.38 23.95
N GLY A 140 -35.80 49.53 23.34
CA GLY A 140 -36.60 50.78 23.33
C GLY A 140 -36.13 52.03 22.56
N LYS A 141 -36.82 52.40 21.46
CA LYS A 141 -37.62 53.65 21.26
C LYS A 141 -38.00 53.87 19.77
N SER A 142 -39.28 54.22 19.55
CA SER A 142 -39.86 55.22 18.60
C SER A 142 -39.47 55.18 17.10
N VAL A 143 -40.27 55.54 16.09
CA VAL A 143 -41.62 56.10 15.88
C VAL A 143 -41.89 56.03 14.36
N LYS A 144 -43.18 55.94 13.98
CA LYS A 144 -43.88 56.33 12.73
C LYS A 144 -43.06 56.65 11.46
N SER A 145 -43.53 56.13 10.32
CA SER A 145 -44.50 56.83 9.45
C SER A 145 -45.13 55.88 8.44
#